data_AF-A0A4Y2V9T8-F1
#
_entry.id   AF-A0A4Y2V9T8-F1
#
_cell.length_a   1.000
_cell.length_b   1.000
_cell.length_c   1.000
_cell.angle_alpha   90.00
_cell.angle_beta   90.00
_cell.angle_gamma   90.00
#
_symmetry.space_group_name_H-M   'P 1'
#
loop_
_entity.id
_entity.type
_entity.pdbx_description
1 polymer ?
#
loop_
_entity_poly.entity_id
_entity_poly.type
_entity_poly.pdbx_seq_one_letter_code
_entity_poly.pdbx_strand_id
1 'polypeptide(L)'
;VKNILEDAAGTVRRAEAQAKDANARADVLLQRLDEDLIPKFESIRAGTVGGLENLTRIIQQARDDTREASRLADSADAKARRVRKLHDMTKLNLKELKDKILLARQKASSIRVGLTSDVNDQCIRSYSPTVEPSTTNNIILNFATKSNAKDSLLFFIGSAKEEDFMALEMVNRRIRFLWNVGGGTHSITHPKEIETNDELSKKEQWFKIEANR
;
A
#
# COMPACT_ATOMS: atom_id res chain seq x y z
N VAL A 1 121.22 14.11 14.67
CA VAL A 1 120.19 15.18 14.57
C VAL A 1 119.14 14.90 13.50
N LYS A 2 119.51 14.46 12.28
CA LYS A 2 118.57 14.18 11.18
C LYS A 2 117.48 13.12 11.49
N ASN A 3 117.83 12.02 12.16
CA ASN A 3 116.88 10.93 12.46
C ASN A 3 115.81 11.27 13.52
N ILE A 4 116.07 12.24 14.42
CA ILE A 4 115.12 12.60 15.48
C ILE A 4 114.01 13.53 14.93
N LEU A 5 114.37 14.37 13.95
CA LEU A 5 113.43 15.27 13.27
C LEU A 5 112.46 14.52 12.34
N GLU A 6 112.89 13.41 11.73
CA GLU A 6 112.03 12.57 10.91
C GLU A 6 110.98 11.79 11.75
N ASP A 7 111.37 11.31 12.94
CA ASP A 7 110.45 10.58 13.83
C ASP A 7 109.40 11.52 14.49
N ALA A 8 109.81 12.74 14.86
CA ALA A 8 108.90 13.80 15.32
C ALA A 8 107.91 14.24 14.23
N ALA A 9 108.36 14.37 12.97
CA ALA A 9 107.48 14.66 11.85
C ALA A 9 106.49 13.51 11.56
N GLY A 10 106.91 12.26 11.74
CA GLY A 10 106.08 11.08 11.58
C GLY A 10 105.00 10.91 12.66
N THR A 11 105.26 11.37 13.88
CA THR A 11 104.27 11.36 14.99
C THR A 11 103.24 12.47 14.82
N VAL A 12 103.63 13.68 14.43
CA VAL A 12 102.70 14.79 14.16
C VAL A 12 101.73 14.45 13.02
N ARG A 13 102.21 13.86 11.91
CA ARG A 13 101.33 13.44 10.80
C ARG A 13 100.32 12.37 11.22
N ARG A 14 100.70 11.44 12.10
CA ARG A 14 99.80 10.42 12.64
C ARG A 14 98.73 11.02 13.54
N ALA A 15 99.11 11.96 14.41
CA ALA A 15 98.17 12.69 15.26
C ALA A 15 97.17 13.51 14.43
N GLU A 16 97.64 14.17 13.36
CA GLU A 16 96.78 14.94 12.45
C GLU A 16 95.81 14.03 11.68
N ALA A 17 96.29 12.88 11.19
CA ALA A 17 95.44 11.89 10.53
C ALA A 17 94.36 11.34 11.47
N GLN A 18 94.73 11.07 12.73
CA GLN A 18 93.79 10.59 13.75
C GLN A 18 92.75 11.66 14.14
N ALA A 19 93.15 12.93 14.22
CA ALA A 19 92.23 14.04 14.45
C ALA A 19 91.26 14.25 13.28
N LYS A 20 91.73 14.08 12.04
CA LYS A 20 90.87 14.13 10.84
C LYS A 20 89.87 12.96 10.80
N ASP A 21 90.29 11.74 11.14
CA ASP A 21 89.38 10.59 11.23
C ASP A 21 88.33 10.79 12.33
N ALA A 22 88.72 11.32 13.49
CA ALA A 22 87.81 11.62 14.58
C ALA A 22 86.75 12.67 14.19
N ASN A 23 87.17 13.74 13.50
CA ASN A 23 86.22 14.75 12.99
C ASN A 23 85.29 14.17 11.93
N ALA A 24 85.79 13.37 11.00
CA ALA A 24 84.95 12.73 9.99
C ALA A 24 83.88 11.82 10.62
N ARG A 25 84.22 11.10 11.70
CA ARG A 25 83.24 10.29 12.45
C ARG A 25 82.22 11.14 13.20
N ALA A 26 82.65 12.27 13.77
CA ALA A 26 81.74 13.21 14.43
C ALA A 26 80.75 13.81 13.43
N ASP A 27 81.19 14.17 12.23
CA ASP A 27 80.34 14.69 11.16
C ASP A 27 79.29 13.65 10.73
N VAL A 28 79.70 12.37 10.56
CA VAL A 28 78.76 11.28 10.25
C VAL A 28 77.72 11.06 11.36
N LEU A 29 78.11 11.23 12.62
CA LEU A 29 77.19 11.10 13.75
C LEU A 29 76.20 12.27 13.83
N LEU A 30 76.66 13.49 13.59
CA LEU A 30 75.80 14.67 13.50
C LEU A 30 74.81 14.54 12.34
N GLN A 31 75.28 14.05 11.20
CA GLN A 31 74.42 13.83 10.04
C GLN A 31 73.34 12.77 10.33
N ARG A 32 73.67 11.67 11.02
CA ARG A 32 72.68 10.67 11.47
C ARG A 32 71.67 11.22 12.49
N LEU A 33 72.11 12.13 13.36
CA LEU A 33 71.23 12.77 14.32
C LEU A 33 70.18 13.63 13.61
N ASP A 34 70.64 14.45 12.67
CA ASP A 34 69.77 15.39 11.93
C ASP A 34 68.90 14.71 10.87
N GLU A 35 69.46 13.76 10.11
CA GLU A 35 68.74 13.15 8.99
C GLU A 35 67.82 11.99 9.39
N ASP A 36 68.08 11.31 10.52
CA ASP A 36 67.33 10.10 10.88
C ASP A 36 66.65 10.17 12.25
N LEU A 37 67.38 10.57 13.29
CA LEU A 37 66.87 10.53 14.66
C LEU A 37 65.88 11.66 14.98
N ILE A 38 66.19 12.90 14.60
CA ILE A 38 65.30 14.06 14.81
C ILE A 38 63.95 13.88 14.06
N PRO A 39 63.93 13.50 12.77
CA PRO A 39 62.67 13.31 12.03
C PRO A 39 61.81 12.18 12.62
N LYS A 40 62.43 11.07 13.03
CA LYS A 40 61.70 9.95 13.68
C LYS A 40 61.10 10.36 15.03
N PHE A 41 61.82 11.15 15.82
CA PHE A 41 61.32 11.65 17.10
C PHE A 41 60.13 12.61 16.92
N GLU A 42 60.22 13.54 15.97
CA GLU A 42 59.11 14.45 15.66
C GLU A 42 57.90 13.72 15.07
N SER A 43 58.11 12.69 14.24
CA SER A 43 57.02 11.84 13.73
C SER A 43 56.26 11.10 14.84
N ILE A 44 56.96 10.64 15.89
CA ILE A 44 56.33 9.98 17.04
C ILE A 44 55.55 10.99 17.89
N ARG A 45 56.11 12.20 18.06
CA ARG A 45 55.46 13.30 18.79
C ARG A 45 54.18 13.78 18.09
N ALA A 46 54.22 13.91 16.77
CA ALA A 46 53.05 14.30 15.97
C ALA A 46 51.92 13.24 16.02
N GLY A 47 52.27 11.96 16.14
CA GLY A 47 51.31 10.85 16.15
C GLY A 47 50.57 10.61 17.47
N THR A 48 50.99 11.21 18.60
CA THR A 48 50.59 10.74 19.94
C THR A 48 49.57 11.61 20.67
N VAL A 49 49.50 12.92 20.43
CA VAL A 49 48.61 13.82 21.21
C VAL A 49 47.35 14.22 20.43
N GLY A 50 47.50 14.88 19.27
CA GLY A 50 46.34 15.35 18.48
C GLY A 50 45.51 14.21 17.85
N GLY A 51 46.17 13.12 17.44
CA GLY A 51 45.48 11.94 16.91
C GLY A 51 44.64 11.20 17.97
N LEU A 52 45.16 11.09 19.19
CA LEU A 52 44.50 10.42 20.31
C LEU A 52 43.31 11.22 20.86
N GLU A 53 43.44 12.56 20.92
CA GLU A 53 42.32 13.45 21.27
C GLU A 53 41.19 13.37 20.23
N ASN A 54 41.52 13.35 18.93
CA ASN A 54 40.53 13.22 17.86
C ASN A 54 39.82 11.85 17.90
N LEU A 55 40.57 10.76 18.14
CA LEU A 55 39.99 9.43 18.34
C LEU A 55 39.07 9.36 19.55
N THR A 56 39.48 9.96 20.67
CA THR A 56 38.66 10.03 21.89
C THR A 56 37.34 10.76 21.63
N ARG A 57 37.39 11.89 20.92
CA ARG A 57 36.20 12.65 20.52
C ARG A 57 35.28 11.85 19.59
N ILE A 58 35.83 11.16 18.60
CA ILE A 58 35.07 10.30 17.68
C ILE A 58 34.37 9.16 18.43
N ILE A 59 35.05 8.52 19.39
CA ILE A 59 34.48 7.45 20.22
C ILE A 59 33.32 7.98 21.07
N GLN A 60 33.45 9.18 21.66
CA GLN A 60 32.35 9.77 22.43
C GLN A 60 31.16 10.13 21.53
N GLN A 61 31.42 10.75 20.37
CA GLN A 61 30.36 11.04 19.41
C GLN A 61 29.64 9.76 18.98
N ALA A 62 30.36 8.70 18.63
CA ALA A 62 29.78 7.42 18.25
C ALA A 62 28.93 6.79 19.37
N ARG A 63 29.35 6.96 20.64
CA ARG A 63 28.57 6.51 21.80
C ARG A 63 27.28 7.30 21.96
N ASP A 64 27.32 8.61 21.75
CA ASP A 64 26.14 9.47 21.86
C ASP A 64 25.17 9.22 20.70
N ASP A 65 25.67 9.09 19.47
CA ASP A 65 24.88 8.70 18.30
C ASP A 65 24.22 7.32 18.50
N THR A 66 24.94 6.35 19.07
CA THR A 66 24.39 5.01 19.38
C THR A 66 23.26 5.10 20.41
N ARG A 67 23.40 5.95 21.42
CA ARG A 67 22.35 6.18 22.43
C ARG A 67 21.12 6.83 21.82
N GLU A 68 21.31 7.81 20.94
CA GLU A 68 20.21 8.45 20.22
C GLU A 68 19.48 7.47 19.31
N ALA A 69 20.23 6.68 18.52
CA ALA A 69 19.68 5.65 17.65
C ALA A 69 18.87 4.61 18.45
N SER A 70 19.36 4.18 19.62
CA SER A 70 18.62 3.26 20.51
C SER A 70 17.31 3.87 20.99
N ARG A 71 17.30 5.14 21.42
CA ARG A 71 16.06 5.82 21.83
C ARG A 71 15.07 5.96 20.68
N LEU A 72 15.56 6.27 19.49
CA LEU A 72 14.71 6.36 18.29
C LEU A 72 14.12 5.00 17.95
N ALA A 73 14.89 3.92 18.04
CA ALA A 73 14.44 2.56 17.83
C ALA A 73 13.34 2.16 18.83
N ASP A 74 13.52 2.45 20.11
CA ASP A 74 12.51 2.19 21.16
C ASP A 74 11.21 2.98 20.90
N SER A 75 11.34 4.25 20.48
CA SER A 75 10.19 5.09 20.13
C SER A 75 9.45 4.57 18.90
N ALA A 76 10.20 4.16 17.86
CA ALA A 76 9.65 3.59 16.64
C ALA A 76 8.92 2.28 16.92
N ASP A 77 9.50 1.40 17.74
CA ASP A 77 8.89 0.15 18.15
C ASP A 77 7.62 0.37 18.99
N ALA A 78 7.64 1.31 19.95
CA ALA A 78 6.45 1.67 20.72
C ALA A 78 5.32 2.20 19.81
N LYS A 79 5.65 3.04 18.82
CA LYS A 79 4.69 3.51 17.80
C LYS A 79 4.17 2.36 16.93
N ALA A 80 5.05 1.47 16.48
CA ALA A 80 4.66 0.31 15.68
C ALA A 80 3.68 -0.60 16.43
N ARG A 81 3.90 -0.84 17.73
CA ARG A 81 2.95 -1.59 18.57
C ARG A 81 1.58 -0.92 18.67
N ARG A 82 1.53 0.42 18.82
CA ARG A 82 0.27 1.18 18.83
C ARG A 82 -0.47 1.05 17.51
N VAL A 83 0.24 1.20 16.39
CA VAL A 83 -0.33 1.05 15.05
C VAL A 83 -0.88 -0.36 14.84
N ARG A 84 -0.15 -1.40 15.25
CA ARG A 84 -0.62 -2.79 15.16
C ARG A 84 -1.91 -3.02 15.95
N LYS A 85 -1.97 -2.54 17.20
CA LYS A 85 -3.20 -2.64 18.02
C LYS A 85 -4.38 -1.92 17.37
N LEU A 86 -4.16 -0.72 16.83
CA LEU A 86 -5.19 0.05 16.14
C LEU A 86 -5.66 -0.66 14.87
N HIS A 87 -4.73 -1.23 14.10
CA HIS A 87 -5.02 -2.02 12.91
C HIS A 87 -5.93 -3.22 13.26
N ASP A 88 -5.58 -3.97 14.30
CA ASP A 88 -6.35 -5.16 14.70
C ASP A 88 -7.75 -4.79 15.20
N MET A 89 -7.86 -3.71 15.97
CA MET A 89 -9.17 -3.18 16.39
C MET A 89 -10.01 -2.70 15.20
N THR A 90 -9.40 -1.98 14.26
CA THR A 90 -10.09 -1.49 13.06
C THR A 90 -10.58 -2.64 12.19
N LYS A 91 -9.77 -3.71 12.07
CA LYS A 91 -10.15 -4.93 11.36
C LYS A 91 -11.37 -5.59 11.98
N LEU A 92 -11.42 -5.67 13.31
CA LEU A 92 -12.58 -6.22 14.03
C LEU A 92 -13.82 -5.33 13.85
N ASN A 93 -13.68 -4.02 14.00
CA ASN A 93 -14.79 -3.07 13.84
C ASN A 93 -15.36 -3.09 12.42
N LEU A 94 -14.50 -3.17 11.40
CA LEU A 94 -14.95 -3.24 10.00
C LEU A 94 -15.68 -4.55 9.72
N LYS A 95 -15.22 -5.66 10.31
CA LYS A 95 -15.92 -6.95 10.23
C LYS A 95 -17.31 -6.86 10.86
N GLU A 96 -17.39 -6.35 12.08
CA GLU A 96 -18.67 -6.20 12.78
C GLU A 96 -19.64 -5.30 12.00
N LEU A 97 -19.15 -4.18 11.45
CA LEU A 97 -19.96 -3.30 10.63
C LEU A 97 -20.47 -4.00 9.36
N LYS A 98 -19.60 -4.76 8.67
CA LYS A 98 -19.99 -5.55 7.50
C LYS A 98 -21.08 -6.56 7.86
N ASP A 99 -20.93 -7.27 8.97
CA ASP A 99 -21.90 -8.27 9.43
C ASP A 99 -23.25 -7.61 9.79
N LYS A 100 -23.23 -6.45 10.44
CA LYS A 100 -24.44 -5.65 10.73
C LYS A 100 -25.15 -5.18 9.46
N ILE A 101 -24.40 -4.71 8.46
CA ILE A 101 -24.97 -4.30 7.15
C ILE A 101 -25.59 -5.51 6.44
N LEU A 102 -24.92 -6.67 6.46
CA LEU A 102 -25.45 -7.90 5.88
C LEU A 102 -26.74 -8.33 6.57
N LEU A 103 -26.77 -8.32 7.91
CA LEU A 103 -27.98 -8.64 8.68
C LEU A 103 -29.13 -7.67 8.37
N ALA A 104 -28.85 -6.36 8.29
CA ALA A 104 -29.86 -5.37 7.94
C ALA A 104 -30.44 -5.60 6.54
N ARG A 105 -29.58 -5.90 5.54
CA ARG A 105 -30.01 -6.25 4.18
C ARG A 105 -30.85 -7.52 4.14
N GLN A 106 -30.45 -8.57 4.88
CA GLN A 106 -31.21 -9.82 4.98
C GLN A 106 -32.59 -9.58 5.60
N LYS A 107 -32.66 -8.81 6.70
CA LYS A 107 -33.94 -8.43 7.33
C LYS A 107 -34.81 -7.63 6.35
N ALA A 108 -34.27 -6.64 5.66
CA ALA A 108 -35.01 -5.87 4.67
C ALA A 108 -35.53 -6.76 3.53
N SER A 109 -34.74 -7.73 3.06
CA SER A 109 -35.13 -8.68 2.01
C SER A 109 -36.25 -9.64 2.43
N SER A 110 -36.47 -9.86 3.72
CA SER A 110 -37.55 -10.71 4.23
C SER A 110 -38.93 -10.02 4.24
N ILE A 111 -38.98 -8.70 4.07
CA ILE A 111 -40.23 -7.93 4.08
C ILE A 111 -40.95 -8.12 2.74
N ARG A 112 -42.12 -8.77 2.77
CA ARG A 112 -42.96 -8.99 1.59
C ARG A 112 -44.08 -7.95 1.53
N VAL A 113 -43.87 -6.91 0.74
CA VAL A 113 -44.85 -5.83 0.52
C VAL A 113 -44.94 -5.49 -0.96
N GLY A 114 -46.15 -5.10 -1.40
CA GLY A 114 -46.33 -4.50 -2.71
C GLY A 114 -45.79 -3.06 -2.73
N LEU A 115 -45.30 -2.61 -3.88
CA LEU A 115 -44.81 -1.25 -4.07
C LEU A 115 -45.71 -0.55 -5.09
N THR A 116 -46.07 0.69 -4.80
CA THR A 116 -46.71 1.61 -5.74
C THR A 116 -45.92 2.90 -5.76
N SER A 117 -45.86 3.54 -6.93
CA SER A 117 -45.39 4.93 -6.99
C SER A 117 -46.49 5.85 -6.47
N ASP A 118 -46.09 6.97 -5.87
CA ASP A 118 -47.03 8.01 -5.48
C ASP A 118 -47.44 8.83 -6.73
N VAL A 119 -48.50 9.62 -6.64
CA VAL A 119 -49.05 10.40 -7.76
C VAL A 119 -48.04 11.43 -8.28
N ASN A 120 -47.14 11.91 -7.41
CA ASN A 120 -46.19 12.99 -7.72
C ASN A 120 -44.72 12.53 -7.80
N ASP A 121 -44.42 11.25 -7.54
CA ASP A 121 -43.04 10.79 -7.47
C ASP A 121 -42.85 9.40 -8.10
N GLN A 122 -41.67 9.17 -8.67
CA GLN A 122 -41.36 7.95 -9.40
C GLN A 122 -40.57 6.98 -8.51
N CYS A 123 -41.17 5.83 -8.17
CA CYS A 123 -40.48 4.78 -7.43
C CYS A 123 -39.78 3.81 -8.40
N ILE A 124 -38.49 4.04 -8.67
CA ILE A 124 -37.63 3.12 -9.42
C ILE A 124 -36.72 2.37 -8.45
N ARG A 125 -36.65 1.04 -8.58
CA ARG A 125 -35.71 0.21 -7.81
C ARG A 125 -34.71 -0.48 -8.72
N SER A 126 -33.44 -0.32 -8.38
CA SER A 126 -32.33 -1.01 -9.03
C SER A 126 -31.75 -2.05 -8.08
N TYR A 127 -31.43 -3.22 -8.62
CA TYR A 127 -30.85 -4.33 -7.88
C TYR A 127 -29.60 -4.81 -8.61
N SER A 128 -28.62 -5.29 -7.86
CA SER A 128 -27.40 -5.92 -8.40
C SER A 128 -27.44 -7.42 -8.07
N PRO A 129 -28.10 -8.24 -8.90
CA PRO A 129 -28.15 -9.68 -8.68
C PRO A 129 -26.77 -10.30 -8.90
N THR A 130 -26.45 -11.35 -8.15
CA THR A 130 -25.37 -12.27 -8.52
C THR A 130 -25.92 -13.19 -9.60
N VAL A 131 -25.45 -13.03 -10.83
CA VAL A 131 -25.87 -13.85 -11.98
C VAL A 131 -24.78 -14.88 -12.25
N GLU A 132 -25.16 -16.15 -12.28
CA GLU A 132 -24.29 -17.25 -12.68
C GLU A 132 -24.59 -17.65 -14.14
N PRO A 133 -23.60 -18.10 -14.93
CA PRO A 133 -23.84 -18.60 -16.27
C PRO A 133 -24.85 -19.75 -16.25
N SER A 134 -25.96 -19.57 -16.95
CA SER A 134 -27.05 -20.56 -17.01
C SER A 134 -27.64 -20.62 -18.41
N THR A 135 -28.07 -21.81 -18.81
CA THR A 135 -28.85 -22.00 -20.03
C THR A 135 -30.30 -21.58 -19.87
N THR A 136 -30.78 -21.51 -18.62
CA THR A 136 -32.17 -21.15 -18.31
C THR A 136 -32.28 -19.99 -17.32
N ASN A 137 -33.33 -19.20 -17.46
CA ASN A 137 -33.68 -18.08 -16.59
C ASN A 137 -35.17 -18.15 -16.25
N ASN A 138 -35.52 -17.97 -14.97
CA ASN A 138 -36.89 -17.89 -14.49
C ASN A 138 -37.10 -16.56 -13.78
N ILE A 139 -38.06 -15.77 -14.26
CA ILE A 139 -38.46 -14.49 -13.69
C ILE A 139 -39.91 -14.60 -13.22
N ILE A 140 -40.15 -14.36 -11.92
CA ILE A 140 -41.48 -14.36 -11.32
C ILE A 140 -41.77 -12.98 -10.72
N LEU A 141 -42.89 -12.38 -11.13
CA LEU A 141 -43.37 -11.09 -10.63
C LEU A 141 -44.84 -11.21 -10.19
N ASN A 142 -45.16 -10.66 -9.02
CA ASN A 142 -46.55 -10.42 -8.63
C ASN A 142 -46.90 -8.97 -8.96
N PHE A 143 -47.89 -8.77 -9.81
CA PHE A 143 -48.25 -7.46 -10.33
C PHE A 143 -49.74 -7.19 -10.11
N ALA A 144 -50.03 -5.97 -9.68
CA ALA A 144 -51.37 -5.39 -9.63
C ALA A 144 -51.25 -3.92 -10.00
N THR A 145 -52.26 -3.37 -10.66
CA THR A 145 -52.27 -1.96 -11.05
C THR A 145 -53.61 -1.33 -10.69
N LYS A 146 -53.55 -0.15 -10.07
CA LYS A 146 -54.68 0.78 -9.91
C LYS A 146 -54.69 1.84 -11.02
N SER A 147 -53.65 1.88 -11.84
CA SER A 147 -53.53 2.80 -12.96
C SER A 147 -54.29 2.30 -14.18
N ASN A 148 -54.84 3.24 -14.94
CA ASN A 148 -55.43 2.96 -16.23
C ASN A 148 -54.41 2.86 -17.38
N ALA A 149 -53.12 3.03 -17.09
CA ALA A 149 -52.03 2.92 -18.06
C ALA A 149 -52.12 1.63 -18.87
N LYS A 150 -52.01 1.75 -20.19
CA LYS A 150 -52.03 0.60 -21.12
C LYS A 150 -50.66 -0.06 -21.22
N ASP A 151 -49.61 0.75 -21.10
CA ASP A 151 -48.22 0.35 -21.28
C ASP A 151 -47.41 0.67 -20.02
N SER A 152 -46.50 -0.23 -19.62
CA SER A 152 -45.63 -0.05 -18.45
C SER A 152 -44.44 -1.01 -18.46
N LEU A 153 -43.25 -0.52 -18.11
CA LEU A 153 -42.09 -1.39 -17.87
C LEU A 153 -42.15 -1.96 -16.44
N LEU A 154 -42.12 -3.28 -16.31
CA LEU A 154 -42.26 -3.95 -15.02
C LEU A 154 -40.94 -4.51 -14.48
N PHE A 155 -40.08 -4.99 -15.37
CA PHE A 155 -38.78 -5.54 -15.02
C PHE A 155 -37.80 -5.34 -16.17
N PHE A 156 -36.56 -5.02 -15.83
CA PHE A 156 -35.46 -4.94 -16.78
C PHE A 156 -34.18 -5.45 -16.12
N ILE A 157 -33.44 -6.28 -16.83
CA ILE A 157 -32.07 -6.66 -16.49
C ILE A 157 -31.24 -6.57 -17.76
N GLY A 158 -30.07 -5.96 -17.66
CA GLY A 158 -29.16 -5.80 -18.78
C GLY A 158 -27.81 -5.28 -18.30
N SER A 159 -26.83 -5.31 -19.20
CA SER A 159 -25.51 -4.73 -18.98
C SER A 159 -25.43 -3.36 -19.65
N ALA A 160 -24.63 -2.45 -19.10
CA ALA A 160 -24.29 -1.21 -19.78
C ALA A 160 -23.28 -1.41 -20.93
N LYS A 161 -22.62 -2.58 -20.97
CA LYS A 161 -21.55 -2.89 -21.94
C LYS A 161 -21.98 -3.89 -23.00
N GLU A 162 -22.84 -4.82 -22.65
CA GLU A 162 -23.32 -5.88 -23.54
C GLU A 162 -24.71 -5.52 -24.05
N GLU A 163 -25.05 -5.99 -25.26
CA GLU A 163 -26.40 -5.85 -25.83
C GLU A 163 -27.40 -6.85 -25.21
N ASP A 164 -26.94 -7.69 -24.30
CA ASP A 164 -27.73 -8.71 -23.63
C ASP A 164 -28.67 -8.08 -22.61
N PHE A 165 -29.96 -8.38 -22.74
CA PHE A 165 -30.99 -7.94 -21.82
C PHE A 165 -32.17 -8.90 -21.76
N MET A 166 -32.95 -8.78 -20.70
CA MET A 166 -34.30 -9.32 -20.60
C MET A 166 -35.21 -8.27 -19.99
N ALA A 167 -36.44 -8.18 -20.47
CA ALA A 167 -37.45 -7.28 -19.92
C ALA A 167 -38.83 -7.91 -19.89
N LEU A 168 -39.60 -7.56 -18.85
CA LEU A 168 -41.04 -7.77 -18.79
C LEU A 168 -41.71 -6.41 -18.80
N GLU A 169 -42.67 -6.26 -19.71
CA GLU A 169 -43.45 -5.04 -19.84
C GLU A 169 -44.90 -5.39 -20.13
N MET A 170 -45.77 -4.45 -19.80
CA MET A 170 -47.16 -4.44 -20.20
C MET A 170 -47.28 -3.59 -21.45
N VAL A 171 -47.91 -4.13 -22.50
CA VAL A 171 -48.23 -3.42 -23.74
C VAL A 171 -49.67 -3.70 -24.09
N ASN A 172 -50.49 -2.66 -24.28
CA ASN A 172 -51.93 -2.77 -24.47
C ASN A 172 -52.59 -3.71 -23.45
N ARG A 173 -52.25 -3.53 -22.17
CA ARG A 173 -52.72 -4.36 -21.04
C ARG A 173 -52.34 -5.84 -21.11
N ARG A 174 -51.41 -6.25 -21.97
CA ARG A 174 -50.92 -7.63 -22.05
C ARG A 174 -49.44 -7.70 -21.72
N ILE A 175 -49.03 -8.76 -21.05
CA ILE A 175 -47.63 -8.93 -20.64
C ILE A 175 -46.82 -9.43 -21.83
N ARG A 176 -45.77 -8.68 -22.18
CA ARG A 176 -44.76 -9.01 -23.17
C ARG A 176 -43.43 -9.27 -22.47
N PHE A 177 -42.84 -10.43 -22.76
CA PHE A 177 -41.49 -10.79 -22.37
C PHE A 177 -40.58 -10.66 -23.59
N LEU A 178 -39.46 -9.94 -23.45
CA LEU A 178 -38.51 -9.70 -24.53
C LEU A 178 -37.07 -9.85 -24.05
N TRP A 179 -36.21 -10.39 -24.90
CA TRP A 179 -34.83 -10.69 -24.56
C TRP A 179 -33.90 -10.61 -25.77
N ASN A 180 -32.63 -10.28 -25.51
CA ASN A 180 -31.50 -10.42 -26.42
C ASN A 180 -30.34 -11.08 -25.66
N VAL A 181 -29.66 -12.03 -26.29
CA VAL A 181 -28.52 -12.76 -25.73
C VAL A 181 -27.47 -13.10 -26.81
N GLY A 182 -27.26 -12.17 -27.75
CA GLY A 182 -26.31 -12.33 -28.85
C GLY A 182 -26.88 -12.89 -30.17
N GLY A 183 -28.18 -12.75 -30.42
CA GLY A 183 -28.84 -13.25 -31.65
C GLY A 183 -29.98 -12.37 -32.17
N GLY A 184 -30.08 -11.14 -31.67
CA GLY A 184 -31.20 -10.24 -31.92
C GLY A 184 -32.31 -10.37 -30.88
N THR A 185 -33.21 -9.38 -30.89
CA THR A 185 -34.31 -9.29 -29.93
C THR A 185 -35.46 -10.21 -30.31
N HIS A 186 -35.84 -11.07 -29.38
CA HIS A 186 -37.01 -11.92 -29.47
C HIS A 186 -38.06 -11.48 -28.45
N SER A 187 -39.33 -11.79 -28.71
CA SER A 187 -40.41 -11.47 -27.76
C SER A 187 -41.57 -12.46 -27.84
N ILE A 188 -42.29 -12.58 -26.73
CA ILE A 188 -43.55 -13.32 -26.63
C ILE A 188 -44.55 -12.52 -25.80
N THR A 189 -45.82 -12.56 -26.17
CA THR A 189 -46.90 -11.85 -25.45
C THR A 189 -47.96 -12.84 -24.99
N HIS A 190 -48.30 -12.77 -23.71
CA HIS A 190 -49.35 -13.59 -23.14
C HIS A 190 -50.73 -13.01 -23.52
N PRO A 191 -51.73 -13.83 -23.91
CA PRO A 191 -53.01 -13.34 -24.41
C PRO A 191 -53.93 -12.74 -23.34
N LYS A 192 -53.73 -13.09 -22.06
CA LYS A 192 -54.53 -12.55 -20.94
C LYS A 192 -54.28 -11.05 -20.77
N GLU A 193 -55.37 -10.31 -20.70
CA GLU A 193 -55.38 -8.90 -20.37
C GLU A 193 -55.34 -8.68 -18.85
N ILE A 194 -54.55 -7.68 -18.42
CA ILE A 194 -54.38 -7.26 -17.04
C ILE A 194 -55.47 -6.24 -16.69
N GLU A 195 -56.32 -6.65 -15.74
CA GLU A 195 -57.43 -5.85 -15.22
C GLU A 195 -56.91 -4.81 -14.22
N THR A 196 -57.54 -3.62 -14.19
CA THR A 196 -57.24 -2.58 -13.18
C THR A 196 -58.04 -2.88 -11.93
N ASN A 197 -57.39 -2.79 -10.77
CA ASN A 197 -58.08 -2.80 -9.49
C ASN A 197 -58.77 -1.45 -9.30
N ASP A 198 -60.10 -1.46 -9.34
CA ASP A 198 -60.95 -0.30 -9.06
C ASP A 198 -61.14 -0.16 -7.53
N GLU A 199 -61.07 1.07 -7.02
CA GLU A 199 -61.32 1.41 -5.61
C GLU A 199 -62.74 1.03 -5.15
N LEU A 200 -63.69 1.01 -6.09
CA LEU A 200 -65.09 0.62 -5.83
C LEU A 200 -65.28 -0.91 -5.81
N SER A 201 -64.34 -1.67 -6.37
CA SER A 201 -64.40 -3.13 -6.41
C SER A 201 -63.72 -3.72 -5.17
N LYS A 202 -64.45 -4.48 -4.35
CA LYS A 202 -63.89 -5.14 -3.14
C LYS A 202 -62.88 -6.27 -3.44
N LYS A 203 -62.47 -6.46 -4.69
CA LYS A 203 -61.57 -7.55 -5.11
C LYS A 203 -60.31 -6.95 -5.69
N GLU A 204 -59.27 -6.85 -4.87
CA GLU A 204 -57.92 -6.61 -5.38
C GLU A 204 -57.44 -7.86 -6.13
N GLN A 205 -57.31 -7.76 -7.44
CA GLN A 205 -56.74 -8.81 -8.27
C GLN A 205 -55.21 -8.68 -8.32
N TRP A 206 -54.53 -9.80 -8.13
CA TRP A 206 -53.09 -9.93 -8.25
C TRP A 206 -52.77 -10.95 -9.33
N PHE A 207 -51.86 -10.59 -10.24
CA PHE A 207 -51.40 -11.45 -11.31
C PHE A 207 -50.00 -11.97 -10.99
N LYS A 208 -49.83 -13.30 -11.01
CA LYS A 208 -48.51 -13.93 -11.01
C LYS A 208 -48.04 -14.06 -12.45
N ILE A 209 -47.02 -13.30 -12.80
CA ILE A 209 -46.34 -13.35 -14.10
C ILE A 209 -45.11 -14.24 -13.93
N GLU A 210 -44.96 -15.24 -14.79
CA GLU A 210 -43.81 -16.13 -14.81
C GLU A 210 -43.29 -16.24 -16.23
N ALA A 211 -42.02 -15.90 -16.43
CA ALA A 211 -41.33 -15.99 -17.70
C ALA A 211 -40.12 -16.91 -17.57
N ASN A 212 -40.10 -17.94 -18.43
CA ASN A 212 -39.06 -18.95 -18.46
C ASN A 212 -38.38 -18.91 -19.83
N ARG A 213 -37.05 -18.90 -19.82
CA ARG A 213 -36.20 -19.03 -21.01
C ARG A 213 -35.17 -20.11 -20.76
#